data_AF-A0A0K3BPS9-F1
#
_entry.id   AF-A0A0K3BPS9-F1
#
_cell.length_a   1.000
_cell.length_b   1.000
_cell.length_c   1.000
_cell.angle_alpha   90.00
_cell.angle_beta   90.00
_cell.angle_gamma   90.00
#
_symmetry.space_group_name_H-M   'P 1'
#
loop_
_entity.id
_entity.type
_entity.pdbx_description
1 polymer ?
#
loop_
_entity_poly.entity_id
_entity_poly.type
_entity_poly.pdbx_seq_one_letter_code
_entity_poly.pdbx_strand_id
1 'polypeptide(L)'
;MLGIRNPFRDDFVFGSSLGGSADFTQEDPRGYGNYPPIGASAGRVLITIDEDVYSRGWGDHGIAHLFGDPAAVAQGDLSSVRYYWDTT
;
A
#
# COMPACT_ATOMS: atom_id res chain seq x y z
N MET A 1 27.93 -20.97 -2.99
CA MET A 1 27.90 -19.95 -1.94
C MET A 1 26.56 -20.10 -1.23
N LEU A 2 26.54 -20.74 -0.05
CA LEU A 2 25.32 -20.97 0.72
C LEU A 2 24.92 -19.66 1.42
N GLY A 3 23.83 -19.04 0.97
CA GLY A 3 23.28 -17.84 1.60
C GLY A 3 22.64 -18.21 2.94
N ILE A 4 23.38 -17.97 4.02
CA ILE A 4 22.88 -18.03 5.39
C ILE A 4 21.72 -17.02 5.48
N ARG A 5 20.48 -17.51 5.57
CA ARG A 5 19.34 -16.65 5.92
C ARG A 5 19.51 -16.27 7.39
N ASN A 6 19.74 -14.99 7.63
CA ASN A 6 19.83 -14.44 8.96
C ASN A 6 18.45 -14.56 9.65
N PRO A 7 18.30 -15.27 10.78
CA PRO A 7 17.00 -15.52 11.41
C PRO A 7 16.44 -14.31 12.19
N PHE A 8 17.08 -13.14 12.09
CA PHE A 8 16.76 -11.92 12.83
C PHE A 8 16.50 -10.72 11.91
N ARG A 9 15.91 -10.92 10.73
CA ARG A 9 15.23 -9.79 10.07
C ARG A 9 13.91 -9.55 10.81
N ASP A 10 14.00 -8.79 11.91
CA ASP A 10 12.91 -7.95 12.39
C ASP A 10 12.77 -6.72 11.45
N ASP A 11 12.81 -6.98 10.14
CA ASP A 11 12.39 -6.00 9.16
C ASP A 11 10.86 -6.13 9.21
N PHE A 12 10.15 -5.05 9.54
CA PHE A 12 8.71 -4.94 9.29
C PHE A 12 8.52 -5.02 7.77
N VAL A 13 8.64 -6.22 7.18
CA VAL A 13 8.44 -6.43 5.76
C VAL A 13 6.94 -6.40 5.56
N PHE A 14 6.44 -5.23 5.22
CA PHE A 14 5.11 -5.16 4.67
C PHE A 14 5.15 -5.91 3.32
N GLY A 15 4.15 -6.75 3.09
CA GLY A 15 4.11 -7.54 1.87
C GLY A 15 3.40 -6.75 0.80
N SER A 16 3.99 -6.67 -0.40
CA SER A 16 3.20 -6.27 -1.56
C SER A 16 2.02 -7.21 -1.74
N SER A 17 0.85 -6.64 -2.00
CA SER A 17 -0.41 -7.38 -1.97
C SER A 17 -1.46 -6.77 -2.88
N LEU A 18 -2.48 -7.58 -3.20
CA LEU A 18 -3.70 -7.16 -3.89
C LEU A 18 -4.85 -7.26 -2.89
N GLY A 19 -5.57 -6.16 -2.67
CA GLY A 19 -6.65 -6.10 -1.68
C GLY A 19 -6.15 -6.07 -0.23
N GLY A 20 -7.04 -6.45 0.69
CA GLY A 20 -6.69 -6.60 2.11
C GLY A 20 -6.71 -5.29 2.90
N SER A 21 -5.76 -5.17 3.82
CA SER A 21 -5.55 -4.01 4.68
C SER A 21 -4.30 -3.24 4.24
N ALA A 22 -4.24 -1.95 4.58
CA ALA A 22 -3.08 -1.12 4.34
C ALA A 22 -2.33 -0.92 5.67
N ASP A 23 -1.02 -0.90 5.57
CA ASP A 23 -0.10 -0.51 6.63
C ASP A 23 0.53 0.82 6.26
N PHE A 24 0.95 1.63 7.22
CA PHE A 24 1.48 2.97 6.98
C PHE A 24 2.68 3.20 7.86
N THR A 25 3.68 3.94 7.37
CA THR A 25 4.78 4.40 8.24
C THR A 25 4.38 5.65 9.02
N GLN A 26 3.40 6.42 8.52
CA GLN A 26 2.81 7.57 9.16
C GLN A 26 1.31 7.29 9.48
N GLU A 27 0.42 8.26 9.28
CA GLU A 27 -1.02 8.12 9.53
C GLU A 27 -1.79 7.67 8.27
N ASP A 28 -2.85 6.88 8.47
CA ASP A 28 -3.76 6.50 7.39
C ASP A 28 -4.46 7.74 6.80
N PRO A 29 -4.28 8.04 5.49
CA PRO A 29 -4.85 9.25 4.87
C PRO A 29 -6.36 9.15 4.67
N ARG A 30 -6.96 7.96 4.77
CA ARG A 30 -8.38 7.73 4.45
C ARG A 30 -9.29 8.48 5.41
N GLY A 31 -10.14 9.35 4.85
CA GLY A 31 -11.03 10.23 5.61
C GLY A 31 -10.54 11.68 5.68
N TYR A 32 -9.34 11.97 5.14
CA TYR A 32 -8.80 13.32 5.05
C TYR A 32 -8.65 13.77 3.58
N GLY A 33 -8.85 15.07 3.34
CA GLY A 33 -8.63 15.70 2.04
C GLY A 33 -9.44 15.04 0.91
N ASN A 34 -8.74 14.57 -0.13
CA ASN A 34 -9.33 13.90 -1.29
C ASN A 34 -9.34 12.35 -1.17
N TYR A 35 -9.00 11.81 0.00
CA TYR A 35 -9.02 10.37 0.25
C TYR A 35 -10.37 9.93 0.82
N PRO A 36 -10.98 8.89 0.24
CA PRO A 36 -12.23 8.34 0.74
C PRO A 36 -12.06 7.73 2.15
N PRO A 37 -13.12 7.75 2.97
CA PRO A 37 -13.08 7.15 4.31
C PRO A 37 -12.98 5.62 4.24
N ILE A 38 -12.39 4.99 5.26
CA ILE A 38 -12.13 3.54 5.36
C ILE A 38 -13.38 2.68 5.07
N GLY A 39 -14.57 3.14 5.48
CA GLY A 39 -15.83 2.42 5.29
C GLY A 39 -16.47 2.57 3.91
N ALA A 40 -16.03 3.52 3.07
CA ALA A 40 -16.57 3.71 1.73
C ALA A 40 -15.98 2.70 0.74
N SER A 41 -16.72 2.35 -0.32
CA SER A 41 -16.23 1.47 -1.39
C SER A 41 -14.92 2.00 -2.00
N ALA A 42 -14.82 3.31 -2.21
CA ALA A 42 -13.62 3.95 -2.73
C ALA A 42 -12.41 3.90 -1.76
N GLY A 43 -12.61 3.62 -0.47
CA GLY A 43 -11.55 3.52 0.55
C GLY A 43 -10.92 2.13 0.68
N ARG A 44 -11.34 1.17 -0.14
CA ARG A 44 -10.79 -0.19 -0.15
C ARG A 44 -9.38 -0.17 -0.74
N VAL A 45 -8.49 -0.96 -0.14
CA VAL A 45 -7.14 -1.19 -0.69
C VAL A 45 -7.27 -2.04 -1.94
N LEU A 46 -6.62 -1.62 -3.02
CA LEU A 46 -6.54 -2.35 -4.27
C LEU A 46 -5.17 -3.00 -4.40
N ILE A 47 -4.10 -2.25 -4.15
CA ILE A 47 -2.72 -2.69 -4.29
C ILE A 47 -1.90 -2.07 -3.17
N THR A 48 -1.03 -2.87 -2.57
CA THR A 48 0.10 -2.44 -1.75
C THR A 48 1.39 -2.74 -2.50
N ILE A 49 2.29 -1.77 -2.54
CA ILE A 49 3.60 -1.87 -3.19
C ILE A 49 4.64 -1.50 -2.13
N ASP A 50 5.42 -2.47 -1.69
CA ASP A 50 6.54 -2.28 -0.77
C ASP A 50 7.90 -2.39 -1.50
N GLU A 51 8.99 -2.29 -0.76
CA GLU A 51 10.38 -2.38 -1.22
C GLU A 51 10.72 -3.74 -1.85
N ASP A 52 9.89 -4.77 -1.65
CA ASP A 52 10.07 -6.09 -2.26
C ASP A 52 9.85 -6.10 -3.79
N VAL A 53 9.13 -5.11 -4.34
CA VAL A 53 8.85 -5.01 -5.78
C VAL A 53 9.55 -3.82 -6.43
N TYR A 54 9.91 -2.80 -5.66
CA TYR A 54 10.54 -1.58 -6.17
C TYR A 54 11.92 -1.36 -5.54
N SER A 55 12.98 -1.58 -6.33
CA SER A 55 14.37 -1.57 -5.85
C SER A 55 14.89 -0.21 -5.37
N ARG A 56 14.21 0.89 -5.71
CA ARG A 56 14.52 2.22 -5.15
C ARG A 56 13.73 2.53 -3.88
N GLY A 57 12.74 1.71 -3.54
CA GLY A 57 11.87 1.90 -2.38
C GLY A 57 11.06 3.20 -2.43
N TRP A 58 10.36 3.48 -1.35
CA TRP A 58 9.60 4.71 -1.17
C TRP A 58 10.30 5.57 -0.11
N GLY A 59 11.29 6.38 -0.52
CA GLY A 59 12.08 7.16 0.44
C GLY A 59 12.96 6.28 1.34
N ASP A 60 12.92 6.54 2.64
CA ASP A 60 13.58 5.78 3.71
C ASP A 60 12.65 4.64 4.21
N HIS A 61 12.69 3.49 3.52
CA HIS A 61 11.88 2.30 3.86
C HIS A 61 10.37 2.55 3.97
N GLY A 62 9.81 3.28 3.02
CA GLY A 62 8.38 3.56 2.95
C GLY A 62 7.56 2.51 2.21
N ILE A 63 6.24 2.75 2.17
CA ILE A 63 5.24 1.88 1.55
C ILE A 63 4.26 2.71 0.71
N ALA A 64 3.68 2.10 -0.32
CA ALA A 64 2.67 2.75 -1.14
C ALA A 64 1.40 1.91 -1.34
N HIS A 65 0.28 2.61 -1.51
CA HIS A 65 -1.03 2.00 -1.73
C HIS A 65 -1.80 2.67 -2.87
N LEU A 66 -2.62 1.85 -3.52
CA LEU A 66 -3.75 2.30 -4.32
C LEU A 66 -5.04 1.96 -3.58
N PHE A 67 -5.87 2.96 -3.34
CA PHE A 67 -7.25 2.79 -2.88
C PHE A 67 -8.23 3.00 -4.04
N GLY A 68 -9.42 2.41 -3.98
CA GLY A 68 -10.48 2.67 -4.95
C GLY A 68 -11.62 1.68 -4.80
N ASP A 69 -12.69 1.90 -5.57
CA ASP A 69 -13.85 0.99 -5.58
C ASP A 69 -13.54 -0.24 -6.46
N PRO A 70 -13.44 -1.46 -5.91
CA PRO A 70 -13.14 -2.65 -6.70
C PRO A 70 -14.17 -2.92 -7.79
N ALA A 71 -15.45 -2.56 -7.58
CA ALA A 71 -16.50 -2.77 -8.57
C ALA A 71 -16.38 -1.80 -9.75
N ALA A 72 -15.99 -0.55 -9.49
CA ALA A 72 -15.70 0.44 -10.53
C ALA A 72 -14.46 0.02 -11.35
N VAL A 73 -13.40 -0.41 -10.67
CA VAL A 73 -12.17 -0.89 -11.31
C VAL A 73 -12.44 -2.09 -12.21
N ALA A 74 -13.29 -3.03 -11.77
CA ALA A 74 -13.69 -4.18 -12.59
C ALA A 74 -14.44 -3.80 -13.87
N GLN A 75 -15.06 -2.61 -13.91
CA GLN A 75 -15.73 -2.05 -15.08
C GLN A 75 -14.82 -1.15 -15.92
N GLY A 76 -13.55 -0.99 -15.51
CA GLY A 76 -12.59 -0.10 -16.16
C GLY A 76 -12.70 1.37 -15.74
N ASP A 77 -13.54 1.68 -14.74
CA ASP A 77 -13.61 3.03 -14.16
C ASP A 77 -12.57 3.21 -13.05
N LEU A 78 -11.58 4.05 -13.31
CA LEU A 78 -10.48 4.36 -12.40
C LEU A 78 -10.63 5.74 -11.72
N SER A 79 -11.76 6.43 -11.89
CA SER A 79 -11.98 7.78 -11.37
C SER A 79 -11.89 7.88 -9.84
N SER A 80 -12.23 6.78 -9.15
CA SER A 80 -12.16 6.66 -7.69
C SER A 80 -10.77 6.32 -7.15
N VAL A 81 -9.81 5.96 -8.02
CA VAL A 81 -8.50 5.49 -7.58
C VAL A 81 -7.71 6.63 -6.94
N ARG A 82 -7.12 6.35 -5.78
CA ARG A 82 -6.24 7.27 -5.05
C ARG A 82 -4.93 6.58 -4.74
N TYR A 83 -3.84 7.28 -5.00
CA TYR A 83 -2.50 6.83 -4.70
C TYR A 83 -1.99 7.53 -3.44
N TYR A 84 -1.31 6.78 -2.57
CA TYR A 84 -0.64 7.29 -1.39
C TYR A 84 0.69 6.57 -1.21
N TRP A 85 1.69 7.30 -0.71
CA TRP A 85 2.90 6.71 -0.17
C TRP A 85 3.39 7.58 0.99
N ASP A 86 4.02 6.93 1.95
CA ASP A 86 4.77 7.58 3.02
C ASP A 86 6.07 6.83 3.31
N THR A 87 6.88 7.43 4.16
CA THR A 87 8.18 6.92 4.59
C THR A 87 8.43 7.32 6.04
N THR A 88 9.45 6.75 6.67
CA THR A 88 9.79 7.05 8.07
C THR A 88 10.46 8.42 8.19
#